data_AF-A0A8H7P7T6-F1
#
_entry.id   AF-A0A8H7P7T6-F1
#
_cell.length_a   1.000
_cell.length_b   1.000
_cell.length_c   1.000
_cell.angle_alpha   90.00
_cell.angle_beta   90.00
_cell.angle_gamma   90.00
#
_symmetry.space_group_name_H-M   'P 1'
#
loop_
_entity.id
_entity.type
_entity.pdbx_description
1 polymer ?
#
loop_
_entity_poly.entity_id
_entity_poly.type
_entity_poly.pdbx_seq_one_letter_code
_entity_poly.pdbx_strand_id
1 'polypeptide(L)' 'MRLLPSPDPGDSTDVAQVKVGADHDLKLDALGPMVVNSDGTLSRIVNWQNMTEFERERTMRMLAARNQ' A
#
# COMPACT_ATOMS: atom_id res chain seq x y z
N MET A 1 -7.96 9.15 33.67
CA MET A 1 -7.42 8.31 32.58
C MET A 1 -8.61 7.74 31.81
N ARG A 2 -8.99 8.31 30.67
CA ARG A 2 -10.16 7.87 29.89
C ARG A 2 -9.70 6.77 28.93
N LEU A 3 -10.02 5.52 29.23
CA LEU A 3 -9.77 4.38 28.35
C LEU A 3 -10.56 4.57 27.05
N LEU A 4 -9.88 4.43 25.92
CA LEU A 4 -10.52 4.40 24.60
C LEU A 4 -11.14 3.00 24.41
N PRO A 5 -12.38 2.92 23.89
CA PRO A 5 -13.00 1.62 23.61
C PRO A 5 -12.20 0.89 22.53
N SER A 6 -12.00 -0.41 22.73
CA SER A 6 -11.36 -1.29 21.75
C SER A 6 -12.31 -1.50 20.56
N PRO A 7 -11.81 -1.51 19.31
CA PRO A 7 -12.66 -1.72 18.14
C PRO A 7 -13.36 -3.08 18.20
N ASP A 8 -14.64 -3.11 17.83
CA ASP A 8 -15.47 -4.31 17.70
C ASP A 8 -14.89 -5.23 16.61
N PRO A 9 -14.76 -6.55 16.84
CA PRO A 9 -14.19 -7.50 15.88
C PRO A 9 -15.09 -7.76 14.65
N GLY A 10 -16.21 -7.03 14.51
CA GLY A 10 -17.19 -7.19 13.44
C GLY A 10 -17.11 -6.15 12.31
N ASP A 11 -16.29 -5.11 12.45
CA ASP A 11 -16.12 -4.10 11.39
C ASP A 11 -15.02 -4.57 10.42
N SER A 12 -15.34 -5.64 9.69
CA SER A 12 -14.54 -6.14 8.58
C SER A 12 -14.59 -5.16 7.41
N THR A 13 -13.99 -3.99 7.58
CA THR A 13 -13.22 -3.43 6.47
C THR A 13 -12.22 -4.52 6.08
N ASP A 14 -12.07 -4.80 4.78
CA ASP A 14 -11.23 -5.85 4.21
C ASP A 14 -9.75 -5.66 4.60
N VAL A 15 -9.43 -5.94 5.87
CA VAL A 15 -8.12 -5.78 6.47
C VAL A 15 -7.42 -7.10 6.30
N ALA A 16 -6.48 -7.15 5.36
CA ALA A 16 -5.62 -8.30 5.16
C ALA A 16 -4.93 -8.67 6.49
N GLN A 17 -5.42 -9.73 7.13
CA GLN A 17 -4.89 -10.21 8.41
C GLN A 17 -3.54 -10.89 8.17
N VAL A 18 -2.46 -10.20 8.54
CA VAL A 18 -1.09 -10.72 8.44
C VAL A 18 -0.79 -11.61 9.66
N LYS A 19 -0.68 -12.92 9.44
CA LYS A 19 -0.14 -13.85 10.45
C LYS A 19 1.40 -13.77 10.41
N VAL A 20 1.99 -13.17 11.44
CA VAL A 20 3.44 -13.07 11.61
C VAL A 20 3.99 -14.45 11.97
N GLY A 21 4.66 -15.12 11.03
CA GLY A 21 5.34 -16.40 11.28
C GLY A 21 5.32 -17.43 10.14
N ALA A 22 4.89 -17.08 8.93
CA ALA A 22 5.02 -17.98 7.78
C ALA A 22 5.80 -17.29 6.67
N ASP A 23 6.69 -18.04 6.01
CA ASP A 23 7.37 -17.76 4.75
C ASP A 23 6.37 -17.57 3.59
N HIS A 24 5.39 -16.69 3.76
CA HIS A 24 4.43 -16.32 2.74
C HIS A 24 4.84 -14.95 2.22
N ASP A 25 5.34 -14.93 0.98
CA ASP A 25 5.37 -13.73 0.15
C ASP A 25 3.92 -13.24 0.00
N LEU A 26 3.52 -12.35 0.90
CA LEU A 26 2.28 -11.61 0.78
C LEU A 26 2.44 -10.69 -0.41
N LYS A 27 1.97 -11.16 -1.57
CA LYS A 27 1.82 -10.34 -2.77
C LYS A 27 0.74 -9.31 -2.52
N LEU A 28 1.14 -8.19 -1.93
CA LEU A 28 0.34 -6.99 -1.79
C LEU A 28 0.26 -6.25 -3.13
N ASP A 29 0.01 -6.97 -4.22
CA ASP A 29 -0.01 -6.46 -5.61
C ASP A 29 -1.04 -5.34 -5.77
N ALA A 30 -2.09 -5.34 -4.95
CA ALA A 30 -3.10 -4.30 -4.89
C ALA A 30 -2.59 -2.95 -4.37
N LEU A 31 -1.44 -2.89 -3.70
CA LEU A 31 -0.94 -1.66 -3.08
C LEU A 31 -0.06 -0.82 -4.02
N GLY A 32 0.39 -1.42 -5.12
CA GLY A 32 1.22 -0.74 -6.11
C GLY A 32 2.66 -0.52 -5.65
N PRO A 33 3.44 0.25 -6.44
CA PRO A 33 4.85 0.46 -6.16
C PRO A 33 5.06 1.31 -4.91
N MET A 34 6.08 0.98 -4.13
CA MET A 34 6.61 1.87 -3.10
C MET A 34 7.59 2.86 -3.74
N VAL A 35 7.48 4.11 -3.34
CA VAL A 35 8.31 5.22 -3.81
C VAL A 35 9.27 5.61 -2.68
N VAL A 36 10.55 5.65 -2.98
CA VAL A 36 11.57 6.21 -2.10
C VAL A 36 11.77 7.68 -2.48
N ASN A 37 11.58 8.58 -1.54
CA ASN A 37 11.81 10.02 -1.75
C ASN A 37 13.29 10.36 -1.56
N SER A 38 13.71 11.51 -2.07
CA SER A 38 15.11 11.97 -1.95
C SER A 38 15.56 12.20 -0.50
N ASP A 39 14.64 12.40 0.43
CA ASP A 39 14.89 12.55 1.86
C ASP A 39 14.96 11.19 2.61
N GLY A 40 14.84 10.07 1.89
CA GLY A 40 14.88 8.71 2.45
C GLY A 40 13.55 8.21 3.01
N THR A 41 12.49 9.03 2.97
CA THR A 41 11.15 8.59 3.38
C THR A 41 10.51 7.67 2.35
N LEU A 42 9.59 6.81 2.80
CA LEU A 42 8.84 5.87 1.96
C LEU A 42 7.42 6.37 1.76
N SER A 43 6.99 6.43 0.51
CA SER A 43 5.63 6.80 0.11
C SER A 43 4.97 5.70 -0.73
N ARG A 44 3.65 5.67 -0.75
CA ARG A 44 2.84 4.86 -1.68
C ARG A 44 1.96 5.77 -2.52
N ILE A 45 1.61 5.32 -3.73
CA ILE A 45 0.55 5.95 -4.51
C ILE A 45 -0.81 5.62 -3.86
N VAL A 46 -1.39 6.56 -3.13
CA VAL A 46 -2.63 6.36 -2.35
C VAL A 46 -3.80 5.91 -3.23
N ASN A 47 -3.91 6.45 -4.45
CA ASN A 47 -5.01 6.16 -5.37
C ASN A 47 -4.74 4.96 -6.32
N TRP A 48 -3.72 4.14 -6.05
CA TRP A 48 -3.28 3.08 -6.98
C TRP A 48 -4.39 2.07 -7.34
N GLN A 49 -5.19 1.66 -6.35
CA GLN A 49 -6.26 0.68 -6.55
C GLN A 49 -7.37 1.20 -7.45
N ASN A 50 -7.66 2.51 -7.37
CA ASN A 50 -8.72 3.13 -8.15
C ASN A 50 -8.26 3.56 -9.56
N MET A 51 -6.96 3.46 -9.86
CA MET A 51 -6.44 3.75 -11.19
C MET A 51 -6.80 2.64 -12.17
N THR A 52 -7.16 3.05 -13.38
CA THR A 52 -7.28 2.16 -14.54
C THR A 52 -5.91 1.63 -14.97
N GLU A 53 -5.89 0.54 -15.75
CA GLU A 53 -4.63 -0.05 -16.23
C GLU A 53 -3.77 0.96 -17.02
N PHE A 54 -4.41 1.79 -17.84
CA PHE A 54 -3.73 2.83 -18.61
C PHE A 54 -3.08 3.90 -17.72
N GLU A 55 -3.76 4.30 -16.64
CA GLU A 55 -3.22 5.28 -15.67
C GLU A 55 -2.06 4.68 -14.85
N ARG A 56 -2.16 3.40 -14.48
CA ARG A 56 -1.08 2.68 -13.80
C ARG A 56 0.16 2.60 -14.69
N GLU A 57 0.00 2.23 -15.95
CA GLU A 57 1.10 2.15 -16.92
C GLU A 57 1.80 3.50 -17.10
N ARG A 58 1.03 4.58 -17.28
CA ARG A 58 1.57 5.94 -17.39
C ARG A 58 2.33 6.34 -16.12
N THR A 59 1.77 6.01 -14.95
CA THR A 59 2.40 6.30 -13.65
C THR A 59 3.73 5.56 -13.51
N MET A 60 3.79 4.29 -13.89
CA MET A 60 5.03 3.50 -13.89
C MET A 60 6.08 4.07 -14.84
N ARG A 61 5.69 4.51 -16.04
CA ARG A 61 6.61 5.16 -16.98
C ARG A 61 7.21 6.44 -16.42
N MET A 62 6.39 7.28 -15.77
CA MET A 62 6.87 8.52 -15.15
C MET A 62 7.80 8.23 -13.96
N LEU A 63 7.49 7.24 -13.14
CA LEU A 63 8.38 6.80 -12.05
C LEU A 63 9.71 6.27 -12.58
N ALA A 64 9.70 5.43 -13.61
CA ALA A 64 10.93 4.91 -14.22
C ALA A 64 11.78 6.05 -14.83
N ALA A 65 11.15 7.02 -15.50
CA ALA A 65 11.85 8.18 -16.06
C ALA A 65 12.49 9.07 -14.98
N ARG A 66 11.87 9.18 -13.80
CA ARG A 66 12.47 9.89 -12.64
C ARG A 66 13.67 9.17 -12.03
N ASN A 67 13.86 7.88 -12.33
CA ASN A 67 14.95 7.05 -11.82
C ASN A 67 16.07 6.82 -12.86
N GLN A 68 16.02 7.49 -14.01
CA GLN A 68 17.20 7.66 -14.88
C GLN A 68 18.11 8.74 -14.29
#